data_AF-A0A3A8YJE8-F1
#
_entry.id   AF-A0A3A8YJE8-F1
#
_cell.length_a   1.000
_cell.length_b   1.000
_cell.length_c   1.000
_cell.angle_alpha   90.00
_cell.angle_beta   90.00
_cell.angle_gamma   90.00
#
_symmetry.space_group_name_H-M   'P 1'
#
loop_
_entity.id
_entity.type
_entity.pdbx_description
1 polymer ?
#
loop_
_entity_poly.entity_id
_entity_poly.type
_entity_poly.pdbx_seq_one_letter_code
_entity_poly.pdbx_strand_id
1 'polypeptide(L)'
;MYAEIRNDYVWGPAAEGGAVCPESGDILAAVTLDGWLTAQDGEGGTVIANVILTKHGDVVVDFHDNGARLDTQVLACINEAKARLRDIWHKEKARHARQPKNQAHRLEYQMVLNIPAVVLEQINKYLSATTEDEYQGEDNTITYTAKFPDGKEMDVKCCGCRDEASWTEAVLFDEHGYQIACSDVGEDFTGRWELEADGALYVSEVRVSGSTTTCMETGN
;
A
#
# COMPACT_ATOMS: atom_id res chain seq x y z
N MET A 1 41.13 -1.03 26.98
CA MET A 1 41.21 -2.38 26.38
C MET A 1 40.25 -3.24 27.19
N TYR A 2 39.27 -3.84 26.52
CA TYR A 2 38.27 -4.69 27.19
C TYR A 2 38.89 -6.06 27.49
N ALA A 3 38.53 -6.63 28.64
CA ALA A 3 38.97 -7.98 29.02
C ALA A 3 38.21 -9.05 28.24
N GLU A 4 36.93 -8.80 27.95
CA GLU A 4 36.04 -9.69 27.20
C GLU A 4 35.10 -8.84 26.33
N ILE A 5 34.80 -9.35 25.13
CA ILE A 5 33.82 -8.76 24.21
C ILE A 5 32.93 -9.88 23.69
N ARG A 6 31.61 -9.67 23.73
CA ARG A 6 30.64 -10.66 23.25
C ARG A 6 29.40 -10.02 22.65
N ASN A 7 28.67 -10.81 21.89
CA ASN A 7 27.33 -10.47 21.40
C ASN A 7 26.34 -10.68 22.56
N ASP A 8 25.85 -9.60 23.16
CA ASP A 8 25.04 -9.70 24.39
C ASP A 8 23.56 -9.91 24.09
N TYR A 9 23.00 -9.13 23.16
CA TYR A 9 21.57 -9.18 22.88
C TYR A 9 21.24 -8.96 21.40
N VAL A 10 20.19 -9.64 20.92
CA VAL A 10 19.61 -9.45 19.58
C VAL A 10 18.22 -8.86 19.74
N TRP A 11 17.94 -7.76 19.05
CA TRP A 11 16.70 -7.00 19.18
C TRP A 11 16.13 -6.57 17.83
N GLY A 12 14.89 -6.12 17.83
CA GLY A 12 14.21 -5.57 16.66
C GLY A 12 13.12 -6.47 16.08
N PRO A 13 12.38 -5.97 15.07
CA PRO A 13 11.12 -6.57 14.63
C PRO A 13 11.17 -8.07 14.30
N ALA A 14 12.26 -8.53 13.66
CA ALA A 14 12.43 -9.94 13.30
C ALA A 14 12.91 -10.83 14.46
N ALA A 15 13.51 -10.25 15.51
CA ALA A 15 13.96 -10.99 16.69
C ALA A 15 12.84 -11.15 17.74
N GLU A 16 11.94 -10.16 17.84
CA GLU A 16 10.92 -10.05 18.89
C GLU A 16 9.52 -10.53 18.45
N GLY A 17 9.41 -11.18 17.28
CA GLY A 17 8.16 -11.79 16.84
C GLY A 17 7.16 -10.82 16.18
N GLY A 18 7.62 -9.69 15.66
CA GLY A 18 6.82 -8.83 14.78
C GLY A 18 5.93 -7.80 15.48
N ALA A 19 6.17 -7.46 16.75
CA ALA A 19 5.64 -6.23 17.33
C ALA A 19 6.31 -5.04 16.60
N VAL A 20 5.64 -4.52 15.58
CA VAL A 20 6.10 -3.36 14.83
C VAL A 20 5.91 -2.13 15.73
N CYS A 21 6.96 -1.72 16.45
CA CYS A 21 7.02 -0.38 16.99
C CYS A 21 7.19 0.58 15.80
N PRO A 22 6.29 1.56 15.60
CA PRO A 22 6.39 2.54 14.50
C PRO A 22 7.70 3.34 14.53
N GLU A 23 8.36 3.41 15.68
CA GLU A 23 9.61 4.12 15.89
C GLU A 23 10.86 3.36 15.36
N SER A 24 10.75 2.09 14.97
CA SER A 24 11.90 1.28 14.54
C SER A 24 12.42 1.61 13.12
N GLY A 25 11.79 2.54 12.40
CA GLY A 25 12.24 2.99 11.08
C GLY A 25 12.53 1.85 10.11
N ASP A 26 13.74 1.84 9.53
CA ASP A 26 14.20 0.84 8.55
C ASP A 26 14.94 -0.36 9.18
N ILE A 27 14.92 -0.51 10.51
CA ILE A 27 15.62 -1.60 11.20
C ILE A 27 14.78 -2.88 11.15
N LEU A 28 15.40 -4.00 10.78
CA LEU A 28 14.81 -5.33 10.79
C LEU A 28 15.24 -6.15 12.02
N ALA A 29 16.52 -6.13 12.33
CA ALA A 29 17.10 -6.71 13.54
C ALA A 29 18.46 -6.07 13.81
N ALA A 30 18.92 -6.09 15.05
CA ALA A 30 20.23 -5.62 15.42
C ALA A 30 20.83 -6.49 16.54
N VAL A 31 22.15 -6.47 16.64
CA VAL A 31 22.93 -7.17 17.67
C VAL A 31 23.80 -6.15 18.40
N THR A 32 23.73 -6.14 19.73
CA THR A 32 24.63 -5.32 20.56
C THR A 32 25.92 -6.09 20.82
N LEU A 33 27.04 -5.39 20.70
CA LEU A 33 28.36 -5.87 21.10
C LEU A 33 28.74 -5.13 22.36
N ASP A 34 28.92 -5.88 23.43
CA ASP A 34 29.19 -5.34 24.75
C ASP A 34 30.59 -5.76 25.19
N GLY A 35 31.30 -4.82 25.82
CA GLY A 35 32.63 -5.01 26.37
C GLY A 35 32.65 -4.92 27.88
N TRP A 36 33.39 -5.84 28.50
CA TRP A 36 33.64 -5.84 29.94
C TRP A 36 35.07 -5.38 30.22
N LEU A 37 35.22 -4.47 31.19
CA LEU A 37 36.53 -3.98 31.60
C LEU A 37 37.27 -4.99 32.49
N THR A 38 36.52 -5.82 33.23
CA THR A 38 37.07 -6.90 34.05
C THR A 38 36.35 -8.21 33.75
N ALA A 39 37.01 -9.34 33.99
CA ALA A 39 36.41 -10.67 33.89
C ALA A 39 35.66 -11.09 35.17
N GLN A 40 35.20 -10.12 35.99
CA GLN A 40 34.49 -10.40 37.23
C GLN A 40 32.99 -10.56 36.96
N ASP A 41 32.43 -11.67 37.46
CA ASP A 41 31.00 -11.96 37.36
C ASP A 41 30.21 -10.98 38.25
N GLY A 42 29.61 -9.95 37.64
CA GLY A 42 28.79 -8.95 38.33
C GLY A 42 28.85 -7.54 37.73
N GLU A 43 29.84 -7.25 36.89
CA GLU A 43 29.89 -5.99 36.14
C GLU A 43 28.99 -6.06 34.89
N GLY A 44 28.31 -4.96 34.57
CA GLY A 44 27.54 -4.82 33.33
C GLY A 44 28.47 -4.48 32.16
N GLY A 45 28.21 -5.08 31.01
CA GLY A 45 28.89 -4.75 29.77
C GLY A 45 28.57 -3.32 29.34
N THR A 46 29.49 -2.70 28.61
CA THR A 46 29.25 -1.42 27.93
C THR A 46 29.11 -1.66 26.44
N VAL A 47 28.07 -1.11 25.81
CA VAL A 47 27.86 -1.21 24.37
C VAL A 47 29.01 -0.54 23.63
N ILE A 48 29.76 -1.35 22.88
CA ILE A 48 30.86 -0.94 21.99
C ILE A 48 30.30 -0.58 20.61
N ALA A 49 29.41 -1.41 20.09
CA ALA A 49 28.84 -1.23 18.76
C ALA A 49 27.48 -1.92 18.61
N ASN A 50 26.68 -1.42 17.68
CA ASN A 50 25.46 -2.05 17.19
C ASN A 50 25.67 -2.52 15.76
N VAL A 51 25.40 -3.79 15.49
CA VAL A 51 25.36 -4.32 14.12
C VAL A 51 23.90 -4.42 13.71
N ILE A 52 23.49 -3.64 12.73
CA ILE A 52 22.09 -3.40 12.36
C ILE A 52 21.83 -3.97 10.97
N LEU A 53 20.83 -4.84 10.86
CA LEU A 53 20.25 -5.31 9.60
C LEU A 53 19.04 -4.43 9.26
N THR A 54 19.06 -3.84 8.06
CA THR A 54 17.92 -3.06 7.55
C THR A 54 16.85 -3.95 6.94
N LYS A 55 15.64 -3.40 6.77
CA LYS A 55 14.54 -4.03 6.01
C LYS A 55 14.88 -4.27 4.54
N HIS A 56 15.89 -3.58 4.01
CA HIS A 56 16.40 -3.74 2.64
C HIS A 56 17.48 -4.83 2.51
N GLY A 57 17.99 -5.34 3.64
CA GLY A 57 19.00 -6.40 3.68
C GLY A 57 20.44 -5.90 3.78
N ASP A 58 20.62 -4.59 3.97
CA ASP A 58 21.93 -4.00 4.23
C ASP A 58 22.33 -4.22 5.69
N VAL A 59 23.63 -4.37 5.95
CA VAL A 59 24.17 -4.45 7.31
C VAL A 59 25.05 -3.23 7.59
N VAL A 60 24.64 -2.44 8.57
CA VAL A 60 25.35 -1.25 9.06
C VAL A 60 25.96 -1.56 10.42
N VAL A 61 27.15 -1.02 10.70
CA VAL A 61 27.77 -1.10 12.03
C VAL A 61 27.89 0.31 12.57
N ASP A 62 27.22 0.56 13.70
CA ASP A 62 27.29 1.81 14.43
C ASP A 62 28.20 1.64 15.65
N PHE A 63 29.30 2.40 15.72
CA PHE A 63 30.30 2.29 16.78
C PHE A 63 30.09 3.37 17.83
N HIS A 64 29.88 2.96 19.07
CA HIS A 64 29.83 3.85 20.23
C HIS A 64 31.24 4.12 20.77
N ASP A 65 32.13 3.12 20.68
CA ASP A 65 33.56 3.28 20.96
C ASP A 65 34.39 3.12 19.67
N ASN A 66 34.81 4.27 19.11
CA ASN A 66 35.61 4.31 17.89
C ASN A 66 37.04 3.77 18.09
N GLY A 67 37.55 3.72 19.31
CA GLY A 67 38.88 3.18 19.62
C GLY A 67 38.96 1.66 19.46
N ALA A 68 37.81 0.98 19.54
CA ALA A 68 37.70 -0.47 19.47
C ALA A 68 37.51 -1.00 18.03
N ARG A 69 37.43 -0.12 17.02
CA ARG A 69 37.14 -0.50 15.61
C ARG A 69 38.12 -1.47 14.98
N LEU A 70 39.38 -1.43 15.42
CA LEU A 70 40.46 -2.29 14.92
C LEU A 70 40.78 -3.44 15.87
N ASP A 71 40.04 -3.58 16.97
CA ASP A 71 40.23 -4.66 17.92
C ASP A 71 39.81 -5.99 17.29
N THR A 72 40.66 -7.02 17.45
CA THR A 72 40.44 -8.30 16.79
C THR A 72 39.25 -9.06 17.37
N GLN A 73 38.97 -8.92 18.67
CA GLN A 73 37.78 -9.52 19.29
C GLN A 73 36.52 -8.81 18.81
N VAL A 74 36.53 -7.47 18.72
CA VAL A 74 35.40 -6.72 18.13
C VAL A 74 35.13 -7.15 16.69
N LEU A 75 36.15 -7.25 15.85
CA LEU A 75 35.99 -7.68 14.46
C LEU A 75 35.46 -9.12 14.36
N ALA A 76 35.90 -10.02 15.25
CA ALA A 76 35.37 -11.39 15.33
C ALA A 76 33.89 -11.40 15.71
N CYS A 77 33.50 -10.66 16.76
CA CYS A 77 32.11 -10.54 17.19
C CYS A 77 31.23 -9.89 16.10
N ILE A 78 31.72 -8.88 15.38
CA ILE A 78 31.00 -8.27 14.25
C ILE A 78 30.74 -9.31 13.15
N ASN A 79 31.72 -10.16 12.83
CA ASN A 79 31.54 -11.21 11.82
C ASN A 79 30.51 -12.26 12.25
N GLU A 80 30.53 -12.64 13.52
CA GLU A 80 29.52 -13.53 14.09
C GLU A 80 28.12 -12.91 14.09
N ALA A 81 28.00 -11.64 14.50
CA ALA A 81 26.75 -10.88 14.45
C ALA A 81 26.21 -10.77 13.03
N LYS A 82 27.08 -10.49 12.04
CA LYS A 82 26.71 -10.50 10.60
C LYS A 82 26.19 -11.86 10.15
N ALA A 83 26.82 -12.96 10.58
CA ALA A 83 26.34 -14.32 10.24
C ALA A 83 24.94 -14.57 10.83
N ARG A 84 24.73 -14.22 12.10
CA ARG A 84 23.42 -14.35 12.78
C ARG A 84 22.34 -13.51 12.08
N LEU A 85 22.65 -12.27 11.71
CA LEU A 85 21.71 -11.40 11.00
C LEU A 85 21.40 -11.91 9.58
N ARG A 86 22.37 -12.49 8.87
CA ARG A 86 22.09 -13.14 7.57
C ARG A 86 21.18 -14.34 7.72
N ASP A 87 21.33 -15.14 8.78
CA ASP A 87 20.41 -16.24 9.06
C ASP A 87 18.99 -15.73 9.33
N ILE A 88 18.85 -14.63 10.09
CA ILE A 88 17.57 -13.95 10.29
C ILE A 88 17.00 -13.47 8.95
N TRP A 89 17.80 -12.81 8.12
CA TRP A 89 17.38 -12.36 6.78
C TRP A 89 16.90 -13.51 5.89
N HIS A 90 17.62 -14.63 5.88
CA HIS A 90 17.24 -15.80 5.09
C HIS A 90 15.97 -16.47 5.64
N LYS A 91 15.81 -16.55 6.96
CA LYS A 91 14.57 -17.04 7.60
C LYS A 91 13.40 -16.12 7.28
N GLU A 92 13.59 -14.81 7.30
CA GLU A 92 12.58 -13.81 6.93
C GLU A 92 12.22 -13.91 5.44
N LYS A 93 13.20 -13.96 4.53
CA LYS A 93 12.94 -14.20 3.11
C LYS A 93 12.23 -15.52 2.85
N ALA A 94 12.64 -16.59 3.52
CA ALA A 94 11.97 -17.88 3.42
C ALA A 94 10.56 -17.84 4.02
N ARG A 95 10.34 -17.10 5.11
CA ARG A 95 9.01 -16.87 5.71
C ARG A 95 8.13 -16.08 4.75
N HIS A 96 8.63 -15.03 4.11
CA HIS A 96 7.91 -14.29 3.07
C HIS A 96 7.66 -15.10 1.80
N ALA A 97 8.56 -16.03 1.44
CA ALA A 97 8.39 -16.92 0.30
C ALA A 97 7.49 -18.14 0.58
N ARG A 98 7.41 -18.57 1.85
CA ARG A 98 6.60 -19.71 2.33
C ARG A 98 5.28 -19.31 2.96
N GLN A 99 5.13 -18.04 3.36
CA GLN A 99 3.82 -17.43 3.31
C GLN A 99 3.33 -17.81 1.91
N PRO A 100 2.15 -18.47 1.80
CA PRO A 100 1.53 -18.50 0.49
C PRO A 100 1.63 -17.06 0.02
N LYS A 101 2.13 -16.84 -1.21
CA LYS A 101 1.59 -15.70 -1.93
C LYS A 101 0.12 -15.92 -1.74
N ASN A 102 -0.52 -15.18 -0.83
CA ASN A 102 -1.95 -15.11 -0.85
C ASN A 102 -2.16 -14.90 -2.36
N GLN A 103 -2.96 -15.77 -2.99
CA GLN A 103 -3.92 -15.16 -3.86
C GLN A 103 -4.47 -14.07 -2.96
N ALA A 104 -3.91 -12.86 -3.10
CA ALA A 104 -4.44 -11.71 -2.43
C ALA A 104 -5.87 -11.85 -2.88
N HIS A 105 -6.76 -12.19 -1.95
CA HIS A 105 -8.11 -11.74 -2.11
C HIS A 105 -7.90 -10.24 -2.10
N ARG A 106 -7.55 -9.69 -3.28
CA ARG A 106 -7.62 -8.29 -3.61
C ARG A 106 -9.06 -8.04 -3.30
N LEU A 107 -9.27 -7.46 -2.13
CA LEU A 107 -10.60 -7.30 -1.59
C LEU A 107 -11.33 -6.47 -2.63
N GLU A 108 -12.35 -7.07 -3.26
CA GLU A 108 -13.07 -6.42 -4.32
C GLU A 108 -14.40 -5.96 -3.75
N TYR A 109 -14.58 -4.64 -3.73
CA TYR A 109 -15.86 -4.03 -3.42
C TYR A 109 -16.56 -3.74 -4.73
N GLN A 110 -17.76 -4.29 -4.91
CA GLN A 110 -18.55 -4.09 -6.12
C GLN A 110 -19.88 -3.43 -5.78
N MET A 111 -20.19 -2.35 -6.49
CA MET A 111 -21.47 -1.65 -6.42
C MET A 111 -22.07 -1.47 -7.80
N VAL A 112 -23.40 -1.50 -7.88
CA VAL A 112 -24.15 -1.25 -9.12
C VAL A 112 -24.80 0.12 -9.04
N LEU A 113 -24.50 0.98 -10.02
CA LEU A 113 -25.16 2.26 -10.19
C LEU A 113 -26.21 2.13 -11.29
N ASN A 114 -27.48 2.32 -10.93
CA ASN A 114 -28.57 2.33 -11.89
C ASN A 114 -28.87 3.77 -12.31
N ILE A 115 -28.66 4.08 -13.58
CA ILE A 115 -28.94 5.39 -14.16
C ILE A 115 -30.22 5.34 -15.00
N PRO A 116 -31.11 6.34 -14.97
CA PRO A 116 -32.27 6.38 -15.85
C PRO A 116 -31.85 6.50 -17.32
N ALA A 117 -32.57 5.84 -18.23
CA ALA A 117 -32.28 5.91 -19.67
C ALA A 117 -32.24 7.36 -20.21
N VAL A 118 -33.16 8.22 -19.75
CA VAL A 118 -33.20 9.64 -20.11
C VAL A 118 -31.92 10.41 -19.69
N VAL A 119 -31.30 10.01 -18.57
CA VAL A 119 -30.05 10.62 -18.12
C VAL A 119 -28.88 10.14 -18.98
N LEU A 120 -28.84 8.86 -19.32
CA LEU A 120 -27.83 8.34 -20.25
C LEU A 120 -27.94 8.98 -21.63
N GLU A 121 -29.15 9.16 -22.16
CA GLU A 121 -29.37 9.87 -23.42
C GLU A 121 -28.81 11.30 -23.37
N GLN A 122 -29.00 12.00 -22.24
CA GLN A 122 -28.44 13.34 -22.06
C GLN A 122 -26.91 13.33 -21.97
N ILE A 123 -26.34 12.37 -21.23
CA ILE A 123 -24.89 12.20 -21.13
C ILE A 123 -24.28 11.94 -22.51
N ASN A 124 -24.86 11.00 -23.28
CA ASN A 124 -24.35 10.67 -24.61
C ASN A 124 -24.37 11.86 -25.56
N LYS A 125 -25.38 12.74 -25.47
CA LYS A 125 -25.39 14.00 -26.25
C LYS A 125 -24.22 14.90 -25.91
N TYR A 126 -23.87 15.01 -24.63
CA TYR A 126 -22.74 15.83 -24.20
C TYR A 126 -21.39 15.23 -24.59
N LEU A 127 -21.25 13.90 -24.53
CA LEU A 127 -20.04 13.19 -24.93
C LEU A 127 -19.83 13.22 -26.45
N SER A 128 -20.91 13.28 -27.23
CA SER A 128 -20.86 13.36 -28.70
C SER A 128 -21.03 14.78 -29.26
N ALA A 129 -21.02 15.81 -28.41
CA ALA A 129 -21.31 17.18 -28.83
C ALA A 129 -20.25 17.70 -29.81
N THR A 130 -20.68 18.41 -30.84
CA THR A 130 -19.76 18.94 -31.87
C THR A 130 -19.86 20.45 -32.08
N THR A 131 -20.87 21.08 -31.47
CA THR A 131 -21.09 22.53 -31.53
C THR A 131 -21.21 23.13 -30.13
N GLU A 132 -20.87 24.43 -30.02
CA GLU A 132 -20.81 25.16 -28.75
C GLU A 132 -22.15 25.17 -27.99
N ASP A 133 -23.27 25.16 -28.71
CA ASP A 133 -24.62 25.12 -28.13
C ASP A 133 -25.03 23.75 -27.57
N GLU A 134 -24.28 22.69 -27.92
CA GLU A 134 -24.48 21.33 -27.43
C GLU A 134 -23.60 21.01 -26.22
N TYR A 135 -22.54 21.78 -25.97
CA TYR A 135 -21.61 21.54 -24.88
C TYR A 135 -22.30 21.66 -23.52
N GLN A 136 -21.88 20.78 -22.59
CA GLN A 136 -22.36 20.79 -21.22
C GLN A 136 -21.93 22.07 -20.47
N GLY A 137 -20.81 22.67 -20.84
CA GLY A 137 -20.22 23.84 -20.19
C GLY A 137 -19.35 23.48 -18.98
N GLU A 138 -18.26 24.23 -18.77
CA GLU A 138 -17.21 23.94 -17.77
C GLU A 138 -17.70 23.89 -16.31
N ASP A 139 -18.79 24.59 -15.98
CA ASP A 139 -19.34 24.64 -14.62
C ASP A 139 -20.34 23.51 -14.30
N ASN A 140 -20.61 22.62 -15.27
CA ASN A 140 -21.62 21.59 -15.15
C ASN A 140 -20.99 20.19 -15.04
N THR A 141 -21.48 19.37 -14.12
CA THR A 141 -21.07 17.97 -13.97
C THR A 141 -22.27 17.10 -13.61
N ILE A 142 -22.46 15.99 -14.32
CA ILE A 142 -23.42 14.95 -13.95
C ILE A 142 -22.65 13.89 -13.17
N THR A 143 -23.06 13.60 -11.93
CA THR A 143 -22.36 12.68 -11.02
C THR A 143 -23.28 11.60 -10.49
N TYR A 144 -22.80 10.35 -10.47
CA TYR A 144 -23.41 9.23 -9.75
C TYR A 144 -22.41 8.61 -8.78
N THR A 145 -22.80 8.52 -7.52
CA THR A 145 -21.92 8.07 -6.42
C THR A 145 -22.25 6.63 -6.01
N ALA A 146 -21.26 5.75 -6.12
CA ALA A 146 -21.28 4.42 -5.50
C ALA A 146 -20.75 4.51 -4.07
N LYS A 147 -21.49 3.99 -3.10
CA LYS A 147 -21.05 3.92 -1.70
C LYS A 147 -20.66 2.49 -1.34
N PHE A 148 -19.43 2.29 -0.91
CA PHE A 148 -18.91 0.98 -0.57
C PHE A 148 -19.10 0.66 0.92
N PRO A 149 -19.14 -0.63 1.30
CA PRO A 149 -19.34 -1.04 2.69
C PRO A 149 -18.28 -0.57 3.69
N ASP A 150 -17.09 -0.19 3.21
CA ASP A 150 -15.99 0.32 4.02
C ASP A 150 -15.99 1.85 4.19
N GLY A 151 -17.07 2.51 3.77
CA GLY A 151 -17.27 3.95 3.93
C GLY A 151 -16.69 4.80 2.80
N LYS A 152 -15.97 4.20 1.84
CA LYS A 152 -15.47 4.92 0.66
C LYS A 152 -16.57 5.16 -0.36
N GLU A 153 -16.38 6.18 -1.17
CA GLU A 153 -17.33 6.58 -2.21
C GLU A 153 -16.62 6.74 -3.56
N MET A 154 -17.20 6.24 -4.65
CA MET A 154 -16.71 6.48 -6.00
C MET A 154 -17.74 7.27 -6.81
N ASP A 155 -17.35 8.45 -7.26
CA ASP A 155 -18.11 9.25 -8.19
C ASP A 155 -17.75 8.85 -9.62
N VAL A 156 -18.74 8.45 -10.40
CA VAL A 156 -18.65 8.36 -11.87
C VAL A 156 -19.28 9.62 -12.45
N LYS A 157 -18.51 10.36 -13.25
CA LYS A 157 -18.84 11.72 -13.66
C LYS A 157 -18.84 11.87 -15.18
N CYS A 158 -19.70 12.76 -15.67
CA CYS A 158 -19.65 13.36 -16.99
C CYS A 158 -19.33 14.84 -16.78
N CYS A 159 -18.11 15.25 -17.11
CA CYS A 159 -17.54 16.55 -16.84
C CYS A 159 -17.65 17.42 -18.10
N GLY A 160 -18.26 18.60 -17.97
CA GLY A 160 -18.38 19.52 -19.08
C GLY A 160 -17.08 20.25 -19.39
N CYS A 161 -16.87 20.54 -20.66
CA CYS A 161 -15.82 21.44 -21.13
C CYS A 161 -16.43 22.76 -21.60
N ARG A 162 -15.63 23.82 -21.67
CA ARG A 162 -16.06 25.11 -22.23
C ARG A 162 -16.13 25.08 -23.75
N ASP A 163 -15.14 24.46 -24.38
CA ASP A 163 -14.87 24.54 -25.82
C ASP A 163 -14.85 23.18 -26.53
N GLU A 164 -15.12 22.10 -25.81
CA GLU A 164 -15.13 20.74 -26.33
C GLU A 164 -16.31 19.91 -25.80
N ALA A 165 -16.47 18.70 -26.35
CA ALA A 165 -17.38 17.71 -25.80
C ALA A 165 -17.03 17.36 -24.34
N SER A 166 -18.00 16.81 -23.62
CA SER A 166 -17.76 16.33 -22.25
C SER A 166 -16.87 15.08 -22.25
N TRP A 167 -16.23 14.81 -21.12
CA TRP A 167 -15.51 13.57 -20.87
C TRP A 167 -16.04 12.88 -19.62
N THR A 168 -15.77 11.58 -19.50
CA THR A 168 -16.11 10.82 -18.30
C THR A 168 -14.88 10.54 -17.45
N GLU A 169 -15.06 10.41 -16.14
CA GLU A 169 -14.02 9.97 -15.22
C GLU A 169 -14.63 9.35 -13.96
N ALA A 170 -13.87 8.51 -13.28
CA ALA A 170 -14.19 8.02 -11.95
C ALA A 170 -13.22 8.60 -10.92
N VAL A 171 -13.72 8.97 -9.74
CA VAL A 171 -12.92 9.45 -8.61
C VAL A 171 -13.34 8.73 -7.34
N LEU A 172 -12.38 8.13 -6.64
CA LEU A 172 -12.58 7.44 -5.37
C LEU A 172 -12.18 8.36 -4.21
N PHE A 173 -13.04 8.43 -3.20
CA PHE A 173 -12.89 9.20 -1.99
C PHE A 173 -12.81 8.28 -0.76
N ASP A 174 -12.00 8.67 0.22
CA ASP A 174 -12.03 8.04 1.54
C ASP A 174 -13.26 8.47 2.37
N GLU A 175 -13.38 7.91 3.58
CA GLU A 175 -14.49 8.21 4.51
C GLU A 175 -14.55 9.67 4.99
N HIS A 176 -13.49 10.45 4.74
CA HIS A 176 -13.42 11.88 5.05
C HIS A 176 -13.68 12.77 3.83
N GLY A 177 -13.91 12.18 2.66
CA GLY A 177 -14.14 12.90 1.41
C GLY A 177 -12.86 13.34 0.70
N TYR A 178 -11.68 12.83 1.08
CA TYR A 178 -10.45 13.09 0.34
C TYR A 178 -10.33 12.16 -0.86
N GLN A 179 -9.98 12.72 -2.02
CA GLN A 179 -9.68 11.92 -3.21
C GLN A 179 -8.43 11.07 -2.98
N ILE A 180 -8.54 9.76 -3.25
CA ILE A 180 -7.45 8.78 -3.09
C ILE A 180 -7.07 8.05 -4.38
N ALA A 181 -7.97 8.03 -5.38
CA ALA A 181 -7.68 7.49 -6.71
C ALA A 181 -8.60 8.13 -7.77
N CYS A 182 -8.17 8.14 -9.04
CA CYS A 182 -8.99 8.52 -10.18
C CYS A 182 -8.63 7.70 -11.43
N SER A 183 -9.57 7.60 -12.36
CA SER A 183 -9.33 6.99 -13.67
C SER A 183 -8.67 7.99 -14.62
N ASP A 184 -8.23 7.49 -15.77
CA ASP A 184 -8.07 8.35 -16.95
C ASP A 184 -9.45 8.86 -17.43
N VAL A 185 -9.44 9.86 -18.30
CA VAL A 185 -10.65 10.36 -18.95
C VAL A 185 -11.17 9.34 -19.98
N GLY A 186 -12.49 9.26 -20.13
CA GLY A 186 -13.17 8.36 -21.06
C GLY A 186 -14.26 9.04 -21.87
N GLU A 187 -14.83 8.28 -22.81
CA GLU A 187 -15.91 8.72 -23.72
C GLU A 187 -17.22 7.94 -23.51
N ASP A 188 -17.21 6.95 -22.61
CA ASP A 188 -18.36 6.14 -22.25
C ASP A 188 -18.71 6.37 -20.77
N PHE A 189 -19.99 6.42 -20.43
CA PHE A 189 -20.44 6.55 -19.03
C PHE A 189 -20.85 5.22 -18.40
N THR A 190 -21.41 4.30 -19.20
CA THR A 190 -21.85 2.98 -18.74
C THR A 190 -20.72 1.96 -18.74
N GLY A 191 -20.89 0.88 -17.98
CA GLY A 191 -19.92 -0.21 -17.90
C GLY A 191 -19.17 -0.23 -16.58
N ARG A 192 -18.03 -0.93 -16.60
CA ARG A 192 -17.25 -1.22 -15.40
C ARG A 192 -16.18 -0.14 -15.18
N TRP A 193 -16.26 0.53 -14.04
CA TRP A 193 -15.25 1.46 -13.55
C TRP A 193 -14.46 0.80 -12.43
N GLU A 194 -13.13 0.83 -12.51
CA GLU A 194 -12.23 0.14 -11.59
C GLU A 194 -11.18 1.11 -11.05
N LEU A 195 -11.08 1.23 -9.74
CA LEU A 195 -10.01 1.98 -9.06
C LEU A 195 -9.39 1.13 -7.97
N GLU A 196 -8.07 1.22 -7.81
CA GLU A 196 -7.32 0.49 -6.77
C GLU A 196 -6.86 1.48 -5.69
N ALA A 197 -7.13 1.14 -4.44
CA ALA A 197 -6.66 1.89 -3.27
C ALA A 197 -6.43 0.94 -2.10
N ASP A 198 -5.34 1.15 -1.34
CA ASP A 198 -4.99 0.37 -0.15
C ASP A 198 -4.96 -1.16 -0.36
N GLY A 199 -4.61 -1.61 -1.58
CA GLY A 199 -4.58 -3.03 -1.95
C GLY A 199 -5.97 -3.68 -2.15
N ALA A 200 -7.03 -2.87 -2.21
CA ALA A 200 -8.39 -3.28 -2.55
C ALA A 200 -8.79 -2.71 -3.92
N LEU A 201 -9.66 -3.44 -4.64
CA LEU A 201 -10.27 -2.99 -5.89
C LEU A 201 -11.69 -2.50 -5.63
N TYR A 202 -11.99 -1.30 -6.10
CA TYR A 202 -13.31 -0.70 -6.03
C TYR A 202 -13.90 -0.70 -7.42
N VAL A 203 -15.05 -1.35 -7.57
CA VAL A 203 -15.71 -1.57 -8.85
C VAL A 203 -17.10 -0.94 -8.80
N SER A 204 -17.33 0.02 -9.70
CA SER A 204 -18.66 0.57 -9.94
C SER A 204 -19.16 0.12 -11.31
N GLU A 205 -20.24 -0.66 -11.31
CA GLU A 205 -20.89 -1.17 -12.51
C GLU A 205 -22.09 -0.28 -12.85
N VAL A 206 -21.97 0.57 -13.87
CA VAL A 206 -23.00 1.53 -14.28
C VAL A 206 -23.93 0.89 -15.30
N ARG A 207 -25.22 0.77 -14.95
CA ARG A 207 -26.28 0.13 -15.75
C ARG A 207 -27.47 1.04 -15.95
N VAL A 208 -28.16 0.87 -17.07
CA VAL A 208 -29.42 1.58 -17.34
C VAL A 208 -30.57 0.90 -16.61
N SER A 209 -31.31 1.67 -15.83
CA SER A 209 -32.58 1.22 -15.26
C SER A 209 -33.68 1.27 -16.32
N GLY A 210 -34.29 0.12 -16.62
CA GLY A 210 -35.45 0.04 -17.52
C GLY A 210 -35.43 -1.01 -18.62
N SER A 211 -34.44 -1.91 -18.70
CA SER A 211 -34.53 -3.07 -19.60
C SER A 211 -35.47 -4.14 -19.02
N THR A 212 -36.79 -3.95 -19.20
CA THR A 212 -37.71 -5.09 -19.16
C THR A 212 -37.27 -6.06 -20.26
N THR A 213 -36.61 -7.15 -19.87
CA THR A 213 -36.44 -8.31 -20.74
C THR A 213 -37.84 -8.87 -21.01
N THR A 214 -38.44 -8.47 -22.13
CA THR A 214 -39.64 -9.13 -22.64
C THR A 214 -39.22 -10.53 -23.07
N CYS A 215 -39.43 -11.51 -22.19
CA CYS A 215 -39.43 -12.92 -22.56
C CYS A 215 -40.52 -13.10 -23.62
N MET A 216 -40.12 -13.29 -24.88
CA MET A 216 -41.03 -13.80 -25.89
C MET A 216 -41.22 -15.29 -25.63
N GLU A 217 -42.32 -15.66 -24.98
CA GLU A 217 -42.82 -17.03 -25.00
C GLU A 217 -43.27 -17.35 -26.44
N THR A 218 -42.53 -18.23 -27.10
CA THR A 218 -43.03 -18.87 -28.32
C THR A 218 -44.11 -19.86 -27.92
N GLY A 219 -45.34 -19.57 -28.34
CA GLY A 219 -46.49 -20.43 -28.15
C GLY A 219 -46.34 -21.78 -28.86
N ASN A 220 -47.05 -22.75 -28.30
CA ASN A 220 -47.54 -23.93 -29.01
C ASN A 220 -48.98 -24.20 -28.55
#